data_AF-A0A4W5K8C1-F1
#
_entry.id   AF-A0A4W5K8C1-F1
#
_cell.length_a   1.000
_cell.length_b   1.000
_cell.length_c   1.000
_cell.angle_alpha   90.00
_cell.angle_beta   90.00
_cell.angle_gamma   90.00
#
_symmetry.space_group_name_H-M   'P 1'
#
loop_
_entity.id
_entity.type
_entity.pdbx_description
1 polymer ?
#
loop_
_entity_poly.entity_id
_entity_poly.type
_entity_poly.pdbx_seq_one_letter_code
_entity_poly.pdbx_strand_id
1 'polypeptide(L)'
;REVLSANLFSSLLQAFNIHVNSVLHCQVRYSQLLGLHQQIKKEYGNNVVPAFPPKKIFTLTPAEVEQRREQLEKYMQAGEITFFSAGPCI
;
A
#
# COMPACT_ATOMS: atom_id res chain seq x y z
N ARG A 1 -0.90 -9.99 -16.45
CA ARG A 1 -1.48 -9.57 -15.14
C ARG A 1 -0.31 -9.00 -14.37
N GLU A 2 0.08 -7.77 -14.68
CA GLU A 2 1.44 -7.27 -14.49
C GLU A 2 1.60 -6.58 -13.13
N VAL A 3 1.89 -7.42 -12.13
CA VAL A 3 2.51 -7.18 -10.82
C VAL A 3 2.59 -5.72 -10.32
N LEU A 4 1.77 -5.40 -9.31
CA LEU A 4 2.09 -4.35 -8.34
C LEU A 4 3.15 -4.86 -7.38
N SER A 5 4.35 -4.30 -7.48
CA SER A 5 5.43 -4.60 -6.53
C SER A 5 5.73 -3.38 -5.68
N ALA A 6 5.61 -3.54 -4.37
CA ALA A 6 6.06 -2.56 -3.38
C ALA A 6 7.49 -2.92 -2.95
N ASN A 7 8.46 -2.06 -3.25
CA ASN A 7 9.86 -2.24 -2.83
C ASN A 7 10.31 -1.10 -1.90
N LEU A 8 11.07 -1.44 -0.87
CA LEU A 8 11.63 -0.45 0.05
C LEU A 8 12.70 0.36 -0.70
N PHE A 9 12.45 1.65 -0.92
CA PHE A 9 13.39 2.53 -1.59
C PHE A 9 14.43 3.11 -0.63
N SER A 10 14.00 3.43 0.59
CA SER A 10 14.87 3.98 1.63
C SER A 10 14.38 3.53 3.00
N SER A 11 15.23 2.81 3.72
CA SER A 11 15.00 2.39 5.11
C SER A 11 14.91 3.59 6.06
N LEU A 12 15.66 4.68 5.76
CA LEU A 12 15.67 5.91 6.55
C LEU A 12 14.35 6.68 6.43
N LEU A 13 13.70 6.64 5.25
CA LEU A 13 12.44 7.34 5.00
C LEU A 13 11.19 6.43 5.07
N GLN A 14 11.38 5.11 5.20
CA GLN A 14 10.32 4.08 5.13
C GLN A 14 9.34 4.34 3.97
N ALA A 15 9.91 4.59 2.79
CA ALA A 15 9.17 4.85 1.57
C ALA A 15 9.13 3.61 0.67
N PHE A 16 7.97 3.36 0.07
CA PHE A 16 7.69 2.24 -0.81
C PHE A 16 7.51 2.74 -2.24
N ASN A 17 8.24 2.13 -3.17
CA ASN A 17 8.02 2.33 -4.60
C ASN A 17 6.90 1.41 -5.06
N ILE A 18 5.85 1.98 -5.62
CA ILE A 18 4.74 1.27 -6.23
C ILE A 18 4.98 1.23 -7.73
N HIS A 19 5.18 0.03 -8.26
CA HIS A 19 5.31 -0.19 -9.70
C HIS A 19 4.00 -0.75 -10.24
N VAL A 20 3.55 -0.26 -11.39
CA VAL A 20 2.39 -0.77 -12.13
C VAL A 20 2.90 -1.18 -13.51
N ASN A 21 2.66 -2.42 -13.93
CA ASN A 21 3.18 -2.94 -15.20
C ASN A 21 4.71 -2.74 -15.33
N SER A 22 5.45 -2.97 -14.23
CA SER A 22 6.91 -2.76 -14.13
C SER A 22 7.38 -1.30 -14.26
N VAL A 23 6.49 -0.32 -14.33
CA VAL A 23 6.81 1.11 -14.38
C VAL A 23 6.60 1.74 -13.00
N LEU A 24 7.56 2.52 -12.50
CA LEU A 24 7.40 3.26 -11.25
C LEU A 24 6.24 4.25 -11.39
N HIS A 25 5.19 4.05 -10.61
CA HIS A 25 4.01 4.87 -10.64
C HIS A 25 4.07 5.97 -9.58
N CYS A 26 4.39 5.60 -8.33
CA CYS A 26 4.57 6.56 -7.25
C CYS A 26 5.46 6.02 -6.12
N GLN A 27 5.94 6.94 -5.28
CA GLN A 27 6.67 6.63 -4.07
C GLN A 27 5.91 7.17 -2.86
N VAL A 28 5.52 6.30 -1.94
CA VAL A 28 4.66 6.66 -0.81
C VAL A 28 5.13 6.05 0.50
N ARG A 29 4.84 6.72 1.62
CA ARG A 29 5.06 6.18 2.97
C ARG A 29 3.85 5.37 3.43
N TYR A 30 4.06 4.48 4.40
CA TYR A 30 2.98 3.71 5.03
C TYR A 30 1.82 4.61 5.53
N SER A 31 2.12 5.78 6.10
CA SER A 31 1.11 6.71 6.60
C SER A 31 0.23 7.32 5.50
N GLN A 32 0.78 7.55 4.30
CA GLN A 32 0.01 8.05 3.16
C GLN A 32 -0.97 6.98 2.66
N LEU A 33 -0.49 5.74 2.50
CA LEU A 33 -1.35 4.61 2.12
C LEU A 33 -2.45 4.33 3.14
N LEU A 34 -2.14 4.46 4.43
CA LEU A 34 -3.14 4.33 5.47
C LEU A 34 -4.20 5.44 5.39
N GLY A 35 -3.79 6.69 5.15
CA GLY A 35 -4.71 7.80 4.97
C GLY A 35 -5.67 7.55 3.80
N LEU A 36 -5.13 7.07 2.68
CA LEU A 36 -5.91 6.68 1.51
C LEU A 36 -6.88 5.53 1.81
N HIS A 37 -6.44 4.48 2.50
CA HIS A 37 -7.32 3.40 2.96
C HIS A 37 -8.48 3.93 3.81
N GLN A 38 -8.20 4.85 4.74
CA GLN A 38 -9.23 5.45 5.60
C GLN A 38 -10.21 6.32 4.81
N GLN A 39 -9.76 7.06 3.79
CA GLN A 39 -10.62 7.84 2.91
C GLN A 39 -11.56 6.95 2.11
N ILE A 40 -11.05 5.91 1.47
CA ILE A 40 -11.88 4.97 0.68
C ILE A 40 -12.87 4.24 1.60
N LYS A 41 -12.41 3.80 2.77
CA LYS A 41 -13.28 3.17 3.77
C LYS A 41 -14.38 4.13 4.26
N LYS A 42 -14.11 5.43 4.36
CA LYS A 42 -15.09 6.46 4.72
C LYS A 42 -16.10 6.71 3.59
N GLU A 43 -15.65 6.71 2.35
CA GLU A 43 -16.47 7.04 1.17
C GLU A 43 -17.33 5.87 0.70
N TYR A 44 -16.77 4.66 0.71
CA TYR A 44 -17.40 3.46 0.13
C TYR A 44 -17.71 2.36 1.16
N GLY A 45 -17.32 2.53 2.43
CA GLY A 45 -17.55 1.58 3.51
C GLY A 45 -16.50 0.46 3.62
N ASN A 46 -16.60 -0.37 4.66
CA ASN A 46 -15.59 -1.41 4.95
C ASN A 46 -15.55 -2.57 3.94
N ASN A 47 -16.60 -2.77 3.14
CA ASN A 47 -16.73 -3.96 2.31
C ASN A 47 -16.01 -3.85 0.96
N VAL A 48 -15.53 -2.66 0.60
CA VAL A 48 -14.91 -2.40 -0.70
C VAL A 48 -13.38 -2.41 -0.67
N VAL A 49 -12.79 -2.40 0.53
CA VAL A 49 -11.34 -2.38 0.73
C VAL A 49 -10.89 -3.62 1.50
N PRO A 50 -9.78 -4.26 1.09
CA PRO A 50 -9.20 -5.35 1.86
C PRO A 50 -8.71 -4.86 3.23
N ALA A 51 -8.40 -5.79 4.13
CA ALA A 51 -7.84 -5.46 5.44
C ALA A 51 -6.46 -4.78 5.28
N PHE A 52 -6.33 -3.56 5.80
CA PHE A 52 -5.06 -2.83 5.73
C PHE A 52 -4.06 -3.37 6.77
N PRO A 53 -2.75 -3.42 6.45
CA PRO A 53 -1.73 -3.90 7.39
C PRO A 53 -1.71 -3.05 8.68
N PRO A 54 -1.71 -3.65 9.87
CA PRO A 54 -1.85 -2.91 11.13
C PRO A 54 -0.62 -2.06 11.46
N LYS A 55 -0.86 -0.93 12.16
CA LYS A 55 0.22 -0.13 12.74
C LYS A 55 0.97 -0.94 13.80
N LYS A 56 2.29 -0.86 13.79
CA LYS A 56 3.13 -1.31 14.90
C LYS A 56 3.55 -0.08 15.70
N ILE A 57 3.47 -0.18 17.02
CA ILE A 57 3.71 0.91 17.97
C ILE A 57 5.20 0.99 18.37
N PHE A 58 5.98 -0.03 17.98
CA PHE A 58 7.42 -0.14 18.24
C PHE A 58 8.22 0.01 16.94
N THR A 59 9.50 0.34 17.06
CA THR A 59 10.45 0.33 15.94
C THR A 59 10.48 -1.06 15.31
N LEU A 60 10.18 -1.13 14.01
CA LEU A 60 10.16 -2.39 13.28
C LEU A 60 11.57 -2.98 13.18
N THR A 61 11.68 -4.28 13.44
CA THR A 61 12.87 -5.04 13.03
C THR A 61 12.94 -5.16 11.50
N PRO A 62 14.12 -5.40 10.89
CA PRO A 62 14.24 -5.60 9.44
C PRO A 62 13.29 -6.69 8.90
N ALA A 63 13.07 -7.77 9.67
CA ALA A 63 12.14 -8.84 9.31
C ALA A 63 10.68 -8.36 9.28
N GLU A 64 10.28 -7.50 10.23
CA GLU A 64 8.92 -6.94 10.24
C GLU A 64 8.71 -5.88 9.16
N VAL A 65 9.77 -5.18 8.73
CA VAL A 65 9.71 -4.29 7.56
C VAL A 65 9.38 -5.11 6.31
N GLU A 66 10.04 -6.24 6.12
CA GLU A 66 9.79 -7.12 4.98
C GLU A 66 8.39 -7.74 5.04
N GLN A 67 7.97 -8.23 6.21
CA GLN A 67 6.61 -8.73 6.39
C GLN A 67 5.56 -7.64 6.09
N ARG A 68 5.79 -6.40 6.50
CA ARG A 68 4.91 -5.27 6.18
C ARG A 68 4.90 -4.99 4.67
N ARG A 69 6.05 -5.11 3.99
CA ARG A 69 6.17 -4.96 2.53
C ARG A 69 5.28 -5.98 1.81
N GLU A 70 5.38 -7.25 2.18
CA GLU A 70 4.54 -8.33 1.60
C GLU A 70 3.04 -8.10 1.86
N GLN A 71 2.68 -7.63 3.05
CA GLN A 71 1.28 -7.32 3.38
C GLN A 71 0.75 -6.13 2.59
N LEU A 72 1.56 -5.09 2.38
CA LEU A 72 1.21 -3.96 1.53
C LEU A 72 1.07 -4.36 0.07
N GLU A 73 1.96 -5.22 -0.42
CA GLU A 73 1.89 -5.77 -1.78
C GLU A 73 0.59 -6.55 -1.99
N LYS A 74 0.25 -7.45 -1.06
CA LYS A 74 -1.05 -8.18 -1.08
C LYS A 74 -2.25 -7.24 -0.98
N TYR A 75 -2.17 -6.20 -0.13
CA TYR A 75 -3.24 -5.20 -0.01
C TYR A 75 -3.45 -4.45 -1.34
N MET A 76 -2.36 -4.05 -2.00
CA MET A 76 -2.41 -3.37 -3.29
C MET A 76 -2.99 -4.28 -4.37
N GLN A 77 -2.52 -5.52 -4.48
CA GLN A 77 -3.03 -6.51 -5.44
C GLN A 77 -4.52 -6.82 -5.21
N ALA A 78 -4.95 -6.98 -3.97
CA ALA A 78 -6.36 -7.18 -3.64
C ALA A 78 -7.19 -5.90 -3.89
N GLY A 79 -6.58 -4.73 -3.71
CA GLY A 79 -7.18 -3.42 -3.93
C GLY A 79 -7.24 -3.00 -5.40
N GLU A 80 -6.49 -3.62 -6.32
CA GLU A 80 -6.50 -3.27 -7.76
C GLU A 80 -7.90 -3.23 -8.35
N ILE A 81 -8.81 -4.06 -7.84
CA ILE A 81 -10.21 -4.09 -8.28
C ILE A 81 -10.94 -2.80 -7.88
N THR A 82 -10.58 -2.18 -6.76
CA THR A 82 -11.24 -0.99 -6.19
C THR A 82 -10.52 0.31 -6.57
N PHE A 83 -9.19 0.33 -6.64
CA PHE A 83 -8.41 1.55 -6.92
C PHE A 83 -8.48 2.00 -8.39
N PHE A 84 -8.45 1.07 -9.34
CA PHE A 84 -8.51 1.42 -10.77
C PHE A 84 -9.93 1.66 -11.29
N SER A 85 -10.96 1.17 -10.58
CA SER A 85 -12.36 1.42 -10.93
C SER A 85 -12.91 2.74 -10.36
N ALA A 86 -12.25 3.33 -9.35
CA ALA A 86 -12.74 4.51 -8.63
C ALA A 86 -12.17 5.87 -9.10
N GLY A 87 -11.25 5.93 -10.07
CA GLY A 87 -10.81 7.19 -10.69
C GLY A 87 -9.30 7.44 -10.63
N PRO A 88 -8.81 8.52 -11.29
CA PRO A 88 -7.39 8.76 -11.48
C PRO A 88 -6.70 9.06 -10.14
N CYS A 89 -5.52 8.50 -9.99
CA CYS A 89 -4.63 8.65 -8.85
C CYS A 89 -4.59 10.11 -8.36
N ILE A 90 -5.14 10.34 -7.17
CA ILE A 90 -5.02 11.60 -6.42
C ILE A 90 -3.82 11.50 -5.50
#